data_AF-A0ABD5T5S5-F1
#
_entry.id   AF-A0ABD5T5S5-F1
#
_cell.length_a   1.000
_cell.length_b   1.000
_cell.length_c   1.000
_cell.angle_alpha   90.00
_cell.angle_beta   90.00
_cell.angle_gamma   90.00
#
_symmetry.space_group_name_H-M   'P 1'
#
loop_
_entity.id
_entity.type
_entity.pdbx_description
1 polymer ?
#
loop_
_entity_poly.entity_id
_entity_poly.type
_entity_poly.pdbx_seq_one_letter_code
_entity_poly.pdbx_strand_id
1 'polypeptide(L)' 'GSDAADGIRAMADAGARTIAQSEDTCVIYGMPKRAVETGGVDEVADLDDVAGAIVGGEA' A
#
# COMPACT_ATOMS: atom_id res chain seq x y z
N GLY A 1 3.94 11.77 5.56
CA GLY A 1 2.92 12.82 5.59
C GLY A 1 1.56 12.19 5.73
N SER A 2 0.55 12.93 6.21
CA SER A 2 -0.82 12.44 6.41
C SER A 2 -1.54 12.12 5.09
N ASP A 3 -1.11 12.76 4.00
CA ASP A 3 -1.67 12.63 2.65
C ASP A 3 -1.87 11.18 2.20
N ALA A 4 -0.86 10.33 2.42
CA ALA A 4 -0.95 8.92 2.05
C ALA A 4 -1.99 8.13 2.88
N ALA A 5 -2.18 8.48 4.15
CA ALA A 5 -3.14 7.83 5.03
C ALA A 5 -4.58 8.22 4.66
N ASP A 6 -4.81 9.51 4.40
CA ASP A 6 -6.13 10.03 4.01
C ASP A 6 -6.54 9.48 2.63
N GLY A 7 -5.61 9.46 1.67
CA GLY A 7 -5.84 8.91 0.34
C GLY A 7 -6.13 7.41 0.35
N ILE A 8 -5.35 6.61 1.08
CA ILE A 8 -5.56 5.16 1.19
C ILE A 8 -6.92 4.84 1.82
N ARG A 9 -7.28 5.55 2.89
CA ARG A 9 -8.57 5.33 3.54
C ARG A 9 -9.73 5.68 2.63
N ALA A 10 -9.64 6.79 1.88
CA ALA A 10 -10.66 7.16 0.91
C ALA A 10 -10.79 6.13 -0.23
N MET A 11 -9.67 5.56 -0.70
CA MET A 11 -9.69 4.49 -1.72
C MET A 11 -10.33 3.21 -1.18
N ALA A 12 -9.97 2.80 0.04
CA ALA A 12 -10.54 1.63 0.70
C ALA A 12 -12.06 1.79 0.94
N ASP A 13 -12.48 2.96 1.45
CA ASP A 13 -13.90 3.28 1.67
C ASP A 13 -14.70 3.29 0.35
N ALA A 14 -14.04 3.58 -0.77
CA ALA A 14 -14.62 3.50 -2.12
C ALA A 14 -14.61 2.09 -2.73
N GLY A 15 -14.06 1.09 -2.02
CA GLY A 15 -13.98 -0.30 -2.47
C GLY A 15 -12.83 -0.59 -3.44
N ALA A 16 -11.85 0.30 -3.55
CA ALA A 16 -10.64 0.01 -4.32
C ALA A 16 -9.74 -0.98 -3.57
N ARG A 17 -9.06 -1.85 -4.31
CA ARG A 17 -7.94 -2.63 -3.75
C ARG A 17 -6.74 -1.73 -3.55
N THR A 18 -6.14 -1.83 -2.37
CA THR A 18 -5.09 -0.94 -1.88
C THR A 18 -3.84 -1.75 -1.55
N ILE A 19 -2.68 -1.23 -1.94
CA ILE A 19 -1.39 -1.90 -1.77
C ILE A 19 -0.40 -0.89 -1.15
N ALA A 20 0.39 -1.34 -0.17
CA ALA A 20 1.52 -0.58 0.37
C ALA A 20 2.85 -1.34 0.12
N GLN A 21 3.94 -0.59 -0.05
CA GLN A 21 5.28 -1.18 -0.15
C GLN A 21 5.72 -1.72 1.23
N SER A 22 6.42 -2.86 1.24
CA SER A 22 7.05 -3.45 2.43
C SER A 22 8.11 -2.56 3.07
N GLU A 23 8.40 -2.77 4.37
CA GLU A 23 9.51 -2.10 5.06
C GLU A 23 10.87 -2.57 4.51
N ASP A 24 10.97 -3.83 4.10
CA ASP A 24 12.23 -4.47 3.66
C ASP A 24 12.82 -3.85 2.40
N THR A 25 11.97 -3.41 1.47
CA THR A 25 12.39 -2.80 0.21
C THR A 25 12.23 -1.28 0.18
N CYS A 26 11.65 -0.70 1.23
CA CYS A 26 11.40 0.74 1.29
C CYS A 26 12.59 1.49 1.87
N VAL A 27 13.15 2.44 1.10
CA VAL A 27 14.26 3.29 1.56
C VAL A 27 13.86 4.15 2.76
N ILE A 28 12.62 4.65 2.78
CA ILE A 28 12.06 5.40 3.90
C ILE A 28 10.63 4.91 4.14
N TYR A 29 10.48 3.99 5.10
CA TYR A 29 9.20 3.42 5.49
C TYR A 29 8.33 4.38 6.35
N GLY A 30 8.18 5.62 5.86
CA GLY A 30 7.34 6.64 6.48
C GLY A 30 5.93 6.63 5.91
N MET A 31 5.78 6.87 4.61
CA MET A 31 4.45 6.89 3.97
C MET A 31 3.78 5.50 3.96
N PRO A 32 4.46 4.39 3.60
CA PRO A 32 3.81 3.08 3.58
C PRO A 32 3.35 2.65 4.97
N LYS A 33 4.15 2.89 6.01
CA LYS A 33 3.78 2.67 7.41
C LYS A 33 2.47 3.38 7.79
N ARG A 34 2.34 4.66 7.43
CA ARG A 34 1.14 5.45 7.74
C ARG A 34 -0.09 4.93 7.01
N ALA A 35 0.05 4.46 5.77
CA ALA A 35 -1.04 3.82 5.04
C ALA A 35 -1.50 2.54 5.75
N VAL A 36 -0.57 1.65 6.11
CA VAL A 36 -0.87 0.39 6.81
C VAL A 36 -1.55 0.63 8.17
N GLU A 37 -1.06 1.61 8.94
CA GLU A 37 -1.65 1.99 10.24
C GLU A 37 -3.11 2.47 10.15
N THR A 38 -3.61 2.84 8.96
CA THR A 38 -5.04 3.21 8.79
C THR A 38 -5.99 2.02 8.81
N GLY A 39 -5.49 0.80 8.61
CA GLY A 39 -6.29 -0.41 8.39
C GLY A 39 -6.97 -0.47 7.02
N GLY A 40 -6.72 0.49 6.12
CA GLY A 40 -7.26 0.53 4.77
C GLY A 40 -6.30 -0.01 3.70
N VAL A 41 -5.33 -0.85 4.07
CA VAL A 41 -4.40 -1.51 3.13
C VAL A 41 -4.75 -2.99 3.06
N ASP A 42 -5.01 -3.50 1.86
CA ASP A 42 -5.33 -4.92 1.63
C ASP A 42 -4.08 -5.79 1.56
N GLU A 43 -3.00 -5.26 0.98
CA GLU A 43 -1.77 -6.01 0.73
C GLU A 43 -0.51 -5.17 0.99
N VAL A 44 0.51 -5.82 1.55
CA VAL A 44 1.86 -5.27 1.67
C VAL A 44 2.79 -6.10 0.80
N ALA A 45 3.45 -5.47 -0.16
CA ALA A 45 4.28 -6.15 -1.16
C ALA A 45 5.69 -5.55 -1.23
N ASP A 46 6.69 -6.39 -1.51
CA ASP A 46 8.04 -5.93 -1.85
C ASP A 46 8.04 -5.14 -3.15
N LEU A 47 9.01 -4.22 -3.32
CA LEU A 47 9.07 -3.33 -4.48
C LEU A 47 8.98 -4.07 -5.82
N ASP A 48 9.64 -5.22 -5.91
CA ASP A 48 9.67 -6.06 -7.11
C ASP A 48 8.33 -6.73 -7.38
N ASP A 49 7.50 -6.94 -6.34
CA ASP A 49 6.19 -7.60 -6.41
C ASP A 49 5.02 -6.61 -6.59
N VAL A 50 5.22 -5.31 -6.31
CA VAL A 50 4.16 -4.28 -6.42
C VAL A 50 3.50 -4.29 -7.81
N ALA A 51 4.28 -4.48 -8.88
CA ALA A 51 3.73 -4.53 -10.23
C ALA A 51 2.78 -5.73 -10.42
N GLY A 52 3.20 -6.92 -9.97
CA GLY A 52 2.38 -8.14 -9.99
C GLY A 52 1.13 -7.98 -9.14
N ALA A 53 1.29 -7.40 -7.95
CA ALA A 53 0.19 -7.04 -7.09
C ALA A 53 -0.82 -6.13 -7.81
N ILE A 54 -0.39 -5.06 -8.48
CA ILE A 54 -1.31 -4.14 -9.19
C ILE A 54 -2.10 -4.84 -10.30
N VAL A 55 -1.47 -5.68 -11.13
CA VAL A 55 -2.13 -6.34 -12.27
C VAL A 55 -2.97 -7.55 -11.86
N GLY A 56 -2.84 -8.03 -10.62
CA GLY A 56 -3.59 -9.17 -10.08
C GLY A 56 -3.14 -10.52 -10.64
N GLY A 57 -1.88 -10.63 -11.10
CA GLY A 57 -1.35 -11.81 -11.77
C GLY A 57 -0.18 -12.43 -11.01
N GLU A 58 -0.27 -13.74 -10.77
CA GLU A 58 0.86 -14.59 -10.40
C GLU A 58 1.98 -14.44 -11.46
N ALA A 59 3.16 -14.00 -11.01
CA ALA A 59 4.39 -14.07 -11.81
C ALA A 59 4.99 -15.49 -11.74
#